data_AF-A0A3P1CW92-F1
#
_entry.id   AF-A0A3P1CW92-F1
#
_cell.length_a   1.000
_cell.length_b   1.000
_cell.length_c   1.000
_cell.angle_alpha   90.00
_cell.angle_beta   90.00
_cell.angle_gamma   90.00
#
_symmetry.space_group_name_H-M   'P 1'
#
loop_
_entity.id
_entity.type
_entity.pdbx_description
1 polymer ?
#
loop_
_entity_poly.entity_id
_entity_poly.type
_entity_poly.pdbx_seq_one_letter_code
_entity_poly.pdbx_strand_id
1 'polypeptide(L)'
;MSFQTTPKEYSRLIKLVQGRYKALHALTLTRGQAECIYKYEADKNLESKDKDFLQWEEYDFEWATYKDILTSDQFEMYEADLKTRLRNYESALVEEDNRKFHEIEYNQSLLTILEEKILPDCLNQAAAVKLTGLFQETTKIDFLKAEYKRYLNATKKMLLVDHFRFARTCMPNLLKITLLQHKLDYIWPNYFQFNQWMDEPTRATATYLRQKLYYIQDKIYDHVKTKFAELTTLNEENYRRHWGDRNGPQVTFGPSTPEDRRDHLLMSLLLLDKDQYGWQE
;
A
#
# COMPACT_ATOMS: atom_id res chain seq x y z
N MET A 1 -5.51 -18.36 -25.69
CA MET A 1 -6.17 -18.86 -26.92
C MET A 1 -6.40 -17.66 -27.82
N SER A 2 -5.78 -17.64 -29.00
CA SER A 2 -5.98 -16.57 -29.98
C SER A 2 -7.32 -16.81 -30.67
N PHE A 3 -8.32 -15.98 -30.37
CA PHE A 3 -9.52 -15.91 -31.22
C PHE A 3 -9.11 -15.23 -32.52
N GLN A 4 -9.05 -15.99 -33.61
CA GLN A 4 -8.89 -15.40 -34.95
C GLN A 4 -10.21 -14.72 -35.32
N THR A 5 -10.25 -13.40 -35.20
CA THR A 5 -11.37 -12.56 -35.58
C THR A 5 -11.66 -12.75 -37.06
N THR A 6 -12.89 -13.13 -37.43
CA THR A 6 -13.23 -13.28 -38.85
C THR A 6 -13.18 -11.91 -39.57
N PRO A 7 -12.94 -11.85 -40.89
CA PRO A 7 -12.88 -10.56 -41.61
C PRO A 7 -14.15 -9.70 -41.45
N LYS A 8 -15.31 -10.34 -41.30
CA LYS A 8 -16.60 -9.67 -41.08
C LYS A 8 -16.70 -9.08 -39.67
N GLU A 9 -16.24 -9.81 -38.66
CA GLU A 9 -16.17 -9.31 -37.28
C GLU A 9 -15.15 -8.19 -37.14
N TYR A 10 -13.96 -8.35 -37.74
CA TYR A 10 -12.94 -7.30 -37.77
C TYR A 10 -13.49 -6.00 -38.36
N SER A 11 -14.14 -6.05 -39.53
CA SER A 11 -14.75 -4.86 -40.12
C SER A 11 -15.87 -4.24 -39.27
N ARG A 12 -16.57 -5.03 -38.43
CA ARG A 12 -17.57 -4.52 -37.49
C ARG A 12 -16.91 -3.80 -36.32
N LEU A 13 -15.80 -4.33 -35.79
CA LEU A 13 -15.02 -3.72 -34.71
C LEU A 13 -14.43 -2.38 -35.16
N ILE A 14 -13.90 -2.28 -36.38
CA ILE A 14 -13.39 -1.01 -36.91
C ILE A 14 -14.51 0.05 -37.00
N LYS A 15 -15.71 -0.32 -37.46
CA LYS A 15 -16.85 0.60 -37.48
C LYS A 15 -17.28 1.02 -36.07
N LEU A 16 -17.17 0.12 -35.09
CA LEU A 16 -17.46 0.44 -33.69
C LEU A 16 -16.48 1.48 -33.16
N VAL A 17 -15.18 1.32 -33.44
CA VAL A 17 -14.15 2.32 -33.10
C VAL A 17 -14.49 3.67 -33.73
N GLN A 18 -14.74 3.72 -35.05
CA GLN A 18 -15.14 4.97 -35.72
C GLN A 18 -16.37 5.64 -35.06
N GLY A 19 -17.39 4.84 -34.74
CA GLY A 19 -18.60 5.32 -34.07
C GLY A 19 -18.32 5.89 -32.68
N ARG A 20 -17.53 5.18 -31.86
CA ARG A 20 -17.18 5.62 -30.51
C ARG A 20 -16.37 6.91 -30.53
N TYR A 21 -15.34 7.00 -31.36
CA TYR A 21 -14.49 8.20 -31.42
C TYR A 21 -15.21 9.41 -31.98
N LYS A 22 -16.15 9.21 -32.92
CA LYS A 22 -17.02 10.28 -33.38
C LYS A 22 -17.97 10.76 -32.28
N ALA A 23 -18.56 9.84 -31.51
CA ALA A 23 -19.53 10.18 -30.48
C ALA A 23 -18.90 10.80 -29.22
N LEU A 24 -17.75 10.28 -28.78
CA LEU A 24 -17.11 10.69 -27.52
C LEU A 24 -16.09 11.81 -27.69
N HIS A 25 -15.37 11.85 -28.81
CA HIS A 25 -14.26 12.80 -29.02
C HIS A 25 -14.50 13.74 -30.21
N ALA A 26 -15.66 13.68 -30.86
CA ALA A 26 -15.97 14.41 -32.10
C ALA A 26 -14.96 14.15 -33.24
N LEU A 27 -14.24 13.02 -33.20
CA LEU A 27 -13.21 12.67 -34.19
C LEU A 27 -13.81 11.80 -35.30
N THR A 28 -13.76 12.29 -36.54
CA THR A 28 -14.13 11.50 -37.72
C THR A 28 -12.91 10.76 -38.25
N LEU A 29 -12.76 9.50 -37.85
CA LEU A 29 -11.63 8.64 -38.22
C LEU A 29 -11.80 8.03 -39.62
N THR A 30 -10.73 8.00 -40.40
CA THR A 30 -10.66 7.13 -41.59
C THR A 30 -10.63 5.66 -41.16
N ARG A 31 -10.89 4.75 -42.11
CA ARG A 31 -10.82 3.31 -41.84
C ARG A 31 -9.44 2.88 -41.34
N GLY A 32 -8.37 3.34 -42.00
CA GLY A 32 -7.00 2.99 -41.61
C GLY A 32 -6.63 3.51 -40.22
N GLN A 33 -7.06 4.73 -39.87
CA GLN A 33 -6.85 5.28 -38.52
C GLN A 33 -7.58 4.46 -37.46
N ALA A 34 -8.83 4.07 -37.72
CA ALA A 34 -9.59 3.23 -36.80
C ALA A 34 -9.00 1.81 -36.67
N GLU A 35 -8.39 1.26 -37.73
CA GLU A 35 -7.63 0.00 -37.68
C GLU A 35 -6.40 0.11 -36.78
N CYS A 36 -5.66 1.22 -36.83
CA CYS A 36 -4.53 1.46 -35.93
C CYS A 36 -4.98 1.66 -34.48
N ILE A 37 -6.03 2.44 -34.23
CA ILE A 37 -6.57 2.65 -32.88
C ILE A 37 -7.11 1.35 -32.28
N TYR A 38 -7.76 0.50 -33.08
CA TYR A 38 -8.19 -0.82 -32.63
C TYR A 38 -7.02 -1.69 -32.15
N LYS A 39 -5.88 -1.65 -32.86
CA LYS A 39 -4.66 -2.38 -32.44
C LYS A 39 -4.09 -1.81 -31.14
N TYR A 40 -4.01 -0.48 -31.02
CA TYR A 40 -3.63 0.18 -29.78
C TYR A 40 -4.50 -0.28 -28.60
N GLU A 41 -5.82 -0.33 -28.77
CA GLU A 41 -6.72 -0.81 -27.71
C GLU A 41 -6.52 -2.29 -27.39
N ALA A 42 -6.20 -3.12 -28.38
CA ALA A 42 -5.86 -4.52 -28.15
C ALA A 42 -4.56 -4.66 -27.36
N ASP A 43 -3.53 -3.87 -27.70
CA ASP A 43 -2.23 -3.85 -27.00
C ASP A 43 -2.38 -3.34 -25.56
N LYS A 44 -3.18 -2.29 -25.35
CA LYS A 44 -3.47 -1.72 -24.03
C LYS A 44 -4.15 -2.73 -23.10
N ASN A 45 -5.02 -3.57 -23.66
CA ASN A 45 -5.78 -4.57 -22.90
C ASN A 45 -5.09 -5.94 -22.83
N LEU A 46 -3.80 -6.04 -23.17
CA LEU A 46 -3.05 -7.27 -22.98
C LEU A 46 -2.93 -7.59 -21.49
N GLU A 47 -3.37 -8.78 -21.11
CA GLU A 47 -3.22 -9.24 -19.73
C GLU A 47 -1.75 -9.47 -19.39
N SER A 48 -1.34 -8.92 -18.26
CA SER A 48 -0.03 -9.14 -17.66
C SER A 48 -0.23 -9.49 -16.19
N LYS A 49 0.63 -10.36 -15.64
CA LYS A 49 0.56 -10.73 -14.23
C LYS A 49 1.13 -9.65 -13.31
N ASP A 50 2.12 -8.90 -13.81
CA ASP A 50 2.97 -8.05 -12.97
C ASP A 50 3.15 -6.63 -13.54
N LYS A 51 2.53 -6.33 -14.69
CA LYS A 51 2.76 -5.07 -15.41
C LYS A 51 1.46 -4.57 -16.03
N ASP A 52 0.80 -3.67 -15.34
CA ASP A 52 -0.33 -2.92 -15.87
C ASP A 52 0.07 -1.48 -16.12
N PHE A 53 -0.56 -0.86 -17.12
CA PHE A 53 -0.44 0.59 -17.30
C PHE A 53 -1.14 1.29 -16.14
N LEU A 54 -0.49 2.31 -15.61
CA LEU A 54 -1.16 3.26 -14.74
C LEU A 54 -1.95 4.29 -15.55
N GLN A 55 -2.90 4.94 -14.90
CA GLN A 55 -3.76 5.95 -15.54
C GLN A 55 -2.96 7.00 -16.35
N TRP A 56 -1.84 7.50 -15.81
CA TRP A 56 -0.99 8.46 -16.50
C TRP A 56 -0.19 7.84 -17.65
N GLU A 57 0.32 6.63 -17.44
CA GLU A 57 1.07 5.89 -18.45
C GLU A 57 0.17 5.50 -19.62
N GLU A 58 -1.11 5.19 -19.35
CA GLU A 58 -2.13 5.01 -20.38
C GLU A 58 -2.32 6.28 -21.21
N TYR A 59 -2.43 7.45 -20.57
CA TYR A 59 -2.58 8.70 -21.29
C TYR A 59 -1.34 9.06 -22.11
N ASP A 60 -0.13 8.83 -21.58
CA ASP A 60 1.13 9.05 -22.30
C ASP A 60 1.24 8.10 -23.51
N PHE A 61 0.85 6.83 -23.34
CA PHE A 61 0.82 5.84 -24.42
C PHE A 61 -0.23 6.17 -25.48
N GLU A 62 -1.43 6.60 -25.08
CA GLU A 62 -2.50 7.07 -25.98
C GLU A 62 -2.02 8.27 -26.80
N TRP A 63 -1.46 9.28 -26.13
CA TRP A 63 -0.97 10.50 -26.75
C TRP A 63 0.12 10.21 -27.78
N ALA A 64 1.13 9.41 -27.41
CA ALA A 64 2.24 9.06 -28.30
C ALA A 64 1.74 8.31 -29.53
N THR A 65 0.83 7.35 -29.33
CA THR A 65 0.28 6.54 -30.41
C THR A 65 -0.61 7.36 -31.35
N TYR A 66 -1.41 8.28 -30.80
CA TYR A 66 -2.40 9.02 -31.59
C TYR A 66 -1.77 10.13 -32.41
N LYS A 67 -0.64 10.66 -31.95
CA LYS A 67 0.17 11.61 -32.69
C LYS A 67 0.62 11.05 -34.04
N ASP A 68 0.88 9.74 -34.11
CA ASP A 68 1.33 9.06 -35.32
C ASP A 68 0.17 8.61 -36.23
N ILE A 69 -1.05 8.50 -35.68
CA ILE A 69 -2.23 8.00 -36.40
C ILE A 69 -3.09 9.14 -36.97
N LEU A 70 -3.29 10.20 -36.19
CA LEU A 70 -4.21 11.28 -36.52
C LEU A 70 -3.57 12.31 -37.44
N THR A 71 -4.39 13.01 -38.24
CA THR A 71 -3.91 14.22 -38.92
C THR A 71 -3.64 15.32 -37.90
N SER A 72 -2.87 16.36 -38.26
CA SER A 72 -2.56 17.47 -37.35
C SER A 72 -3.83 18.08 -36.72
N ASP A 73 -4.84 18.42 -37.53
CA ASP A 73 -6.09 19.01 -37.03
C ASP A 73 -6.86 18.06 -36.09
N GLN A 74 -6.92 16.77 -36.42
CA GLN A 74 -7.57 15.75 -35.58
C GLN A 74 -6.82 15.58 -34.26
N PHE A 75 -5.48 15.60 -34.30
CA PHE A 75 -4.64 15.47 -33.13
C PHE A 75 -4.74 16.69 -32.22
N GLU A 76 -4.81 17.91 -32.77
CA GLU A 76 -5.05 19.12 -31.98
C GLU A 76 -6.39 19.06 -31.23
N MET A 77 -7.47 18.63 -31.90
CA MET A 77 -8.77 18.42 -31.27
C MET A 77 -8.70 17.37 -30.16
N TYR A 78 -8.05 16.23 -30.44
CA TYR A 78 -7.83 15.17 -29.48
C TYR A 78 -7.02 15.63 -28.27
N GLU A 79 -5.94 16.38 -28.48
CA GLU A 79 -5.06 16.84 -27.41
C GLU A 79 -5.77 17.85 -26.49
N ALA A 80 -6.63 18.70 -27.05
CA ALA A 80 -7.47 19.61 -26.27
C ALA A 80 -8.49 18.84 -25.39
N ASP A 81 -9.11 17.79 -25.93
CA ASP A 81 -9.98 16.89 -25.16
C ASP A 81 -9.20 16.16 -24.06
N LEU A 82 -8.05 15.56 -24.38
CA LEU A 82 -7.20 14.87 -23.42
C LEU A 82 -6.75 15.80 -22.28
N LYS A 83 -6.32 17.03 -22.59
CA LYS A 83 -5.97 18.04 -21.59
C LYS A 83 -7.15 18.35 -20.66
N THR A 84 -8.38 18.37 -21.19
CA THR A 84 -9.59 18.57 -20.39
C THR A 84 -9.86 17.38 -19.48
N ARG A 85 -9.76 16.15 -20.00
CA ARG A 85 -9.91 14.91 -19.21
C ARG A 85 -8.87 14.83 -18.10
N LEU A 86 -7.61 15.16 -18.38
CA LEU A 86 -6.53 15.19 -17.40
C LEU A 86 -6.83 16.17 -16.26
N ARG A 87 -7.24 17.41 -16.57
CA ARG A 87 -7.62 18.39 -15.54
C ARG A 87 -8.78 17.92 -14.68
N ASN A 88 -9.82 17.35 -15.29
CA ASN A 88 -10.97 16.83 -14.54
C ASN A 88 -10.56 15.69 -13.61
N TYR A 89 -9.67 14.80 -14.06
CA TYR A 89 -9.12 13.73 -13.24
C TYR A 89 -8.28 14.28 -12.08
N GLU A 90 -7.38 15.25 -12.34
CA GLU A 90 -6.59 15.93 -11.30
C GLU A 90 -7.51 16.61 -10.26
N SER A 91 -8.55 17.31 -10.70
CA SER A 91 -9.54 17.92 -9.80
C SER A 91 -10.26 16.88 -8.94
N ALA A 92 -10.67 15.75 -9.53
CA ALA A 92 -11.30 14.67 -8.78
C ALA A 92 -10.37 14.08 -7.70
N LEU A 93 -9.08 13.90 -8.02
CA LEU A 93 -8.08 13.45 -7.05
C LEU A 93 -7.91 14.44 -5.90
N VAL A 94 -7.83 15.74 -6.19
CA VAL A 94 -7.71 16.79 -5.17
C VAL A 94 -8.97 16.85 -4.28
N GLU A 95 -10.16 16.75 -4.87
CA GLU A 95 -11.41 16.71 -4.11
C GLU A 95 -11.51 15.47 -3.20
N GLU A 96 -11.06 14.32 -3.67
CA GLU A 96 -10.95 13.12 -2.85
C GLU A 96 -9.95 13.32 -1.70
N ASP A 97 -8.77 13.85 -1.98
CA ASP A 97 -7.71 14.07 -1.00
C ASP A 97 -8.12 15.05 0.10
N ASN A 98 -8.89 16.08 -0.25
CA ASN A 98 -9.43 17.06 0.71
C ASN A 98 -10.45 16.46 1.69
N ARG A 99 -10.97 15.25 1.44
CA ARG A 99 -11.89 14.56 2.38
C ARG A 99 -11.15 13.74 3.44
N LYS A 100 -9.82 13.69 3.39
CA LYS A 100 -9.00 12.79 4.23
C LYS A 100 -8.55 13.38 5.56
N PHE A 101 -8.98 14.60 5.93
CA PHE A 101 -8.54 15.25 7.17
C PHE A 101 -8.81 14.43 8.45
N HIS A 102 -10.00 13.82 8.57
CA HIS A 102 -10.31 12.99 9.74
C HIS A 102 -9.42 11.75 9.85
N GLU A 103 -8.99 11.19 8.72
CA GLU A 103 -8.08 10.05 8.70
C GLU A 103 -6.67 10.46 9.13
N ILE A 104 -6.20 11.66 8.77
CA ILE A 104 -4.95 12.23 9.29
C ILE A 104 -5.03 12.35 10.82
N GLU A 105 -6.07 13.02 11.34
CA GLU A 105 -6.24 13.25 12.78
C GLU A 105 -6.28 11.94 13.56
N TYR A 106 -7.01 10.95 13.06
CA TYR A 106 -7.07 9.62 13.66
C TYR A 106 -5.70 8.96 13.76
N ASN A 107 -4.93 8.93 12.66
CA ASN A 107 -3.62 8.28 12.64
C ASN A 107 -2.62 9.04 13.53
N GLN A 108 -2.70 10.38 13.58
CA GLN A 108 -1.92 11.19 14.52
C GLN A 108 -2.28 10.84 15.97
N SER A 109 -3.57 10.77 16.32
CA SER A 109 -3.98 10.40 17.68
C SER A 109 -3.59 8.97 18.03
N LEU A 110 -3.58 8.04 17.06
CA LEU A 110 -3.13 6.66 17.28
C LEU A 110 -1.63 6.59 17.57
N LEU A 111 -0.83 7.38 16.85
CA LEU A 111 0.60 7.52 17.13
C LEU A 111 0.84 8.04 18.55
N THR A 112 0.12 9.09 18.96
CA THR A 112 0.22 9.62 20.33
C THR A 112 -0.16 8.57 21.38
N ILE A 113 -1.24 7.81 21.16
CA ILE A 113 -1.62 6.71 22.06
C ILE A 113 -0.48 5.69 22.21
N LEU A 114 0.15 5.30 21.10
CA LEU A 114 1.24 4.34 21.12
C LEU A 114 2.48 4.91 21.82
N GLU A 115 2.90 6.12 21.48
CA GLU A 115 4.12 6.76 22.00
C GLU A 115 4.01 7.07 23.49
N GLU A 116 2.86 7.57 23.95
CA GLU A 116 2.70 8.08 25.32
C GLU A 116 2.16 7.04 26.31
N LYS A 117 1.33 6.08 25.85
CA LYS A 117 0.64 5.14 26.76
C LYS A 117 1.15 3.71 26.65
N ILE A 118 1.37 3.21 25.43
CA ILE A 118 1.68 1.79 25.22
C ILE A 118 3.17 1.53 25.27
N LEU A 119 3.96 2.27 24.48
CA LEU A 119 5.40 2.04 24.31
C LEU A 119 6.19 2.15 25.63
N PRO A 120 5.97 3.15 26.51
CA PRO A 120 6.75 3.28 27.75
C PRO A 120 6.59 2.06 28.66
N ASP A 121 5.36 1.57 28.83
CA ASP A 121 5.07 0.39 29.65
C ASP A 121 5.68 -0.87 29.04
N CYS A 122 5.58 -1.03 27.73
CA CYS A 122 6.18 -2.15 27.02
C CYS A 122 7.71 -2.14 27.09
N LEU A 123 8.38 -0.98 27.00
CA LEU A 123 9.83 -0.88 27.11
C LEU A 123 10.33 -1.17 28.53
N ASN A 124 9.61 -0.70 29.55
CA ASN A 124 9.93 -0.97 30.95
C ASN A 124 9.89 -2.47 31.28
N GLN A 125 8.92 -3.21 30.71
CA GLN A 125 8.84 -4.67 30.88
C GLN A 125 9.64 -5.46 29.85
N ALA A 126 9.88 -4.96 28.62
CA ALA A 126 10.81 -5.58 27.67
C ALA A 126 12.22 -5.64 28.27
N ALA A 127 12.59 -4.64 29.08
CA ALA A 127 13.80 -4.71 29.90
C ALA A 127 13.77 -5.87 30.92
N ALA A 128 12.60 -6.26 31.42
CA ALA A 128 12.40 -7.46 32.24
C ALA A 128 12.41 -8.77 31.40
N VAL A 129 11.95 -8.74 30.15
CA VAL A 129 12.07 -9.88 29.18
C VAL A 129 13.53 -10.19 28.87
N LYS A 130 14.41 -9.20 28.93
CA LYS A 130 15.85 -9.44 28.77
C LYS A 130 16.32 -10.56 29.72
N LEU A 131 15.73 -10.76 30.91
CA LEU A 131 16.26 -11.61 31.98
C LEU A 131 16.17 -13.14 31.81
N THR A 132 15.54 -13.72 30.78
CA THR A 132 15.16 -15.17 30.86
C THR A 132 15.84 -16.16 29.90
N GLY A 133 16.71 -15.73 28.96
CA GLY A 133 17.51 -16.68 28.16
C GLY A 133 17.90 -16.21 26.75
N LEU A 134 17.28 -15.15 26.25
CA LEU A 134 17.61 -14.56 24.94
C LEU A 134 18.87 -13.70 24.95
N PHE A 135 19.43 -13.39 26.13
CA PHE A 135 20.68 -12.63 26.27
C PHE A 135 21.86 -13.26 25.51
N GLN A 136 21.83 -14.57 25.26
CA GLN A 136 22.88 -15.26 24.51
C GLN A 136 22.71 -15.12 22.98
N GLU A 137 21.55 -14.62 22.52
CA GLU A 137 21.20 -14.52 21.11
C GLU A 137 21.21 -13.09 20.59
N THR A 138 21.88 -12.16 21.29
CA THR A 138 21.95 -10.74 20.93
C THR A 138 22.34 -10.52 19.48
N THR A 139 23.35 -11.24 18.98
CA THR A 139 23.77 -11.15 17.57
C THR A 139 22.65 -11.50 16.58
N LYS A 140 21.82 -12.51 16.89
CA LYS A 140 20.70 -12.90 16.02
C LYS A 140 19.54 -11.91 16.11
N ILE A 141 19.31 -11.34 17.29
CA ILE A 141 18.31 -10.30 17.52
C ILE A 141 18.71 -9.02 16.79
N ASP A 142 19.97 -8.59 16.92
CA ASP A 142 20.52 -7.40 16.26
C ASP A 142 20.50 -7.57 14.74
N PHE A 143 20.83 -8.76 14.24
CA PHE A 143 20.67 -9.11 12.83
C PHE A 143 19.20 -8.96 12.39
N LEU A 144 18.25 -9.56 13.13
CA LEU A 144 16.84 -9.50 12.75
C LEU A 144 16.28 -8.07 12.79
N LYS A 145 16.70 -7.26 13.77
CA LYS A 145 16.37 -5.83 13.85
C LYS A 145 16.97 -5.04 12.68
N ALA A 146 18.20 -5.34 12.28
CA ALA A 146 18.81 -4.72 11.11
C ALA A 146 18.04 -5.04 9.82
N GLU A 147 17.61 -6.29 9.64
CA GLU A 147 16.76 -6.69 8.51
C GLU A 147 15.37 -6.05 8.58
N TYR A 148 14.78 -5.92 9.77
CA TYR A 148 13.52 -5.19 9.95
C TYR A 148 13.66 -3.71 9.57
N LYS A 149 14.77 -3.06 9.94
CA LYS A 149 15.07 -1.68 9.50
C LYS A 149 15.18 -1.57 7.98
N ARG A 150 15.80 -2.56 7.31
CA ARG A 150 15.88 -2.60 5.84
C ARG A 150 14.49 -2.75 5.23
N TYR A 151 13.66 -3.63 5.78
CA TYR A 151 12.26 -3.76 5.39
C TYR A 151 11.53 -2.42 5.51
N LEU A 152 11.61 -1.74 6.65
CA LEU A 152 10.98 -0.43 6.85
C LEU A 152 11.45 0.60 5.80
N ASN A 153 12.76 0.71 5.57
CA ASN A 153 13.30 1.64 4.57
C ASN A 153 12.84 1.30 3.13
N ALA A 154 12.79 0.01 2.78
CA ALA A 154 12.30 -0.45 1.48
C ALA A 154 10.82 -0.12 1.31
N THR A 155 10.00 -0.37 2.34
CA THR A 155 8.59 -0.02 2.37
C THR A 155 8.40 1.49 2.24
N LYS A 156 9.09 2.33 3.02
CA LYS A 156 9.03 3.80 2.89
C LYS A 156 9.32 4.26 1.45
N LYS A 157 10.37 3.70 0.84
CA LYS A 157 10.74 4.01 -0.55
C LYS A 157 9.63 3.60 -1.52
N MET A 158 9.06 2.41 -1.37
CA MET A 158 7.95 1.94 -2.19
C MET A 158 6.73 2.86 -2.07
N LEU A 159 6.32 3.20 -0.84
CA LEU A 159 5.19 4.10 -0.59
C LEU A 159 5.38 5.48 -1.25
N LEU A 160 6.60 6.03 -1.20
CA LEU A 160 6.93 7.29 -1.89
C LEU A 160 6.87 7.15 -3.41
N VAL A 161 7.50 6.10 -3.96
CA VAL A 161 7.50 5.84 -5.41
C VAL A 161 6.08 5.66 -5.92
N ASP A 162 5.28 4.82 -5.27
CA ASP A 162 3.90 4.56 -5.64
C ASP A 162 3.10 5.85 -5.56
N HIS A 163 3.21 6.63 -4.48
CA HIS A 163 2.49 7.90 -4.39
C HIS A 163 2.74 8.81 -5.60
N PHE A 164 4.01 9.05 -5.96
CA PHE A 164 4.32 9.91 -7.11
C PHE A 164 3.97 9.28 -8.46
N ARG A 165 3.93 7.94 -8.53
CA ARG A 165 3.53 7.21 -9.75
C ARG A 165 2.01 7.26 -9.97
N PHE A 166 1.21 7.10 -8.91
CA PHE A 166 -0.26 7.02 -8.98
C PHE A 166 -0.95 8.38 -8.80
N ALA A 167 -0.54 9.16 -7.81
CA ALA A 167 -1.21 10.40 -7.41
C ALA A 167 -0.43 11.67 -7.77
N ARG A 168 0.82 11.53 -8.21
CA ARG A 168 1.73 12.64 -8.51
C ARG A 168 1.79 13.64 -7.35
N THR A 169 1.28 14.86 -7.56
CA THR A 169 1.20 15.92 -6.53
C THR A 169 -0.24 16.22 -6.11
N CYS A 170 -1.22 15.45 -6.60
CA CYS A 170 -2.64 15.74 -6.44
C CYS A 170 -3.21 15.26 -5.11
N MET A 171 -2.56 14.32 -4.41
CA MET A 171 -3.08 13.73 -3.18
C MET A 171 -2.12 13.79 -1.97
N PRO A 172 -1.65 14.99 -1.57
CA PRO A 172 -0.69 15.12 -0.47
C PRO A 172 -1.20 14.59 0.88
N ASN A 173 -2.51 14.63 1.18
CA ASN A 173 -3.05 14.10 2.42
C ASN A 173 -3.02 12.57 2.45
N LEU A 174 -3.27 11.91 1.32
CA LEU A 174 -3.10 10.47 1.18
C LEU A 174 -1.65 10.07 1.47
N LEU A 175 -0.66 10.77 0.91
CA LEU A 175 0.74 10.52 1.24
C LEU A 175 1.01 10.65 2.74
N LYS A 176 0.50 11.73 3.35
CA LYS A 176 0.64 11.97 4.78
C LYS A 176 0.07 10.82 5.60
N ILE A 177 -1.13 10.34 5.26
CA ILE A 177 -1.77 9.19 5.94
C ILE A 177 -0.91 7.94 5.81
N THR A 178 -0.48 7.62 4.60
CA THR A 178 0.36 6.45 4.32
C THR A 178 1.68 6.50 5.11
N LEU A 179 2.30 7.67 5.24
CA LEU A 179 3.51 7.84 6.04
C LEU A 179 3.23 7.77 7.55
N LEU A 180 2.09 8.28 8.03
CA LEU A 180 1.68 8.15 9.44
C LEU A 180 1.41 6.68 9.79
N GLN A 181 0.71 5.95 8.91
CA GLN A 181 0.48 4.51 9.07
C GLN A 181 1.79 3.75 9.08
N HIS A 182 2.72 4.08 8.19
CA HIS A 182 4.04 3.46 8.18
C HIS A 182 4.85 3.79 9.45
N LYS A 183 4.72 5.01 10.01
CA LYS A 183 5.34 5.37 11.29
C LYS A 183 4.88 4.45 12.43
N LEU A 184 3.65 3.93 12.39
CA LEU A 184 3.19 2.94 13.38
C LEU A 184 4.08 1.70 13.40
N ASP A 185 4.59 1.24 12.25
CA ASP A 185 5.46 0.07 12.15
C ASP A 185 6.86 0.29 12.74
N TYR A 186 7.30 1.55 12.89
CA TYR A 186 8.53 1.91 13.59
C TYR A 186 8.36 1.87 15.11
N ILE A 187 7.16 2.15 15.61
CA ILE A 187 6.83 2.19 17.03
C ILE A 187 6.44 0.81 17.55
N TRP A 188 5.56 0.13 16.82
CA TRP A 188 5.11 -1.21 17.13
C TRP A 188 5.35 -2.13 15.93
N PRO A 189 6.42 -2.95 15.95
CA PRO A 189 6.81 -3.71 14.78
C PRO A 189 5.72 -4.63 14.25
N ASN A 190 5.47 -4.62 12.94
CA ASN A 190 4.53 -5.51 12.30
C ASN A 190 5.21 -6.80 11.82
N TYR A 191 5.43 -7.73 12.75
CA TYR A 191 6.10 -9.00 12.42
C TYR A 191 5.35 -9.81 11.34
N PHE A 192 4.02 -9.72 11.30
CA PHE A 192 3.21 -10.50 10.36
C PHE A 192 3.55 -10.14 8.91
N GLN A 193 3.60 -8.83 8.60
CA GLN A 193 4.02 -8.37 7.27
C GLN A 193 5.51 -8.62 7.01
N PHE A 194 6.37 -8.34 7.99
CA PHE A 194 7.80 -8.57 7.84
C PHE A 194 8.13 -10.04 7.51
N ASN A 195 7.45 -11.00 8.14
CA ASN A 195 7.62 -12.44 7.87
C ASN A 195 7.32 -12.83 6.42
N GLN A 196 6.47 -12.07 5.71
CA GLN A 196 6.20 -12.28 4.29
C GLN A 196 7.33 -11.73 3.40
N TRP A 197 8.06 -10.72 3.88
CA TRP A 197 9.16 -10.07 3.17
C TRP A 197 10.52 -10.79 3.33
N MET A 198 10.72 -11.52 4.43
CA MET A 198 12.01 -12.15 4.75
C MET A 198 12.51 -13.09 3.65
N ASP A 199 13.80 -12.95 3.34
CA ASP A 199 14.57 -13.95 2.61
C ASP A 199 14.80 -15.21 3.46
N GLU A 200 15.37 -16.25 2.86
CA GLU A 200 15.57 -17.55 3.52
C GLU A 200 16.48 -17.45 4.76
N PRO A 201 17.65 -16.77 4.74
CA PRO A 201 18.48 -16.59 5.94
C PRO A 201 17.78 -15.82 7.07
N THR A 202 17.04 -14.76 6.75
CA THR A 202 16.30 -13.97 7.75
C THR A 202 15.18 -14.81 8.37
N ARG A 203 14.46 -15.57 7.54
CA ARG A 203 13.40 -16.48 7.98
C ARG A 203 13.93 -17.62 8.86
N ALA A 204 15.09 -18.17 8.55
CA ALA A 204 15.75 -19.19 9.38
C ALA A 204 16.10 -18.62 10.77
N THR A 205 16.65 -17.40 10.82
CA THR A 205 16.97 -16.72 12.07
C THR A 205 15.72 -16.38 12.89
N ALA A 206 14.68 -15.86 12.25
CA ALA A 206 13.39 -15.58 12.89
C ALA A 206 12.76 -16.86 13.45
N THR A 207 12.82 -17.97 12.70
CA THR A 207 12.30 -19.27 13.14
C THR A 207 13.04 -19.80 14.37
N TYR A 208 14.38 -19.68 14.39
CA TYR A 208 15.19 -20.05 15.54
C TYR A 208 14.81 -19.25 16.79
N LEU A 209 14.71 -17.92 16.66
CA LEU A 209 14.34 -17.04 17.77
C LEU A 209 12.91 -17.34 18.24
N ARG A 210 11.96 -17.54 17.33
CA ARG A 210 10.58 -17.92 17.63
C ARG A 210 10.49 -19.20 18.47
N GLN A 211 11.27 -20.23 18.14
CA GLN A 211 11.33 -21.46 18.94
C GLN A 211 11.85 -21.20 20.36
N LYS A 212 12.80 -20.28 20.53
CA LYS A 212 13.28 -19.86 21.85
C LYS A 212 12.22 -19.06 22.61
N LEU A 213 11.45 -18.21 21.93
CA LEU A 213 10.35 -17.43 22.52
C LEU A 213 9.20 -18.31 23.02
N TYR A 214 9.00 -19.49 22.45
CA TYR A 214 7.98 -20.43 22.94
C TYR A 214 8.15 -20.79 24.42
N TYR A 215 9.40 -20.84 24.89
CA TYR A 215 9.75 -21.16 26.29
C TYR A 215 9.75 -19.94 27.23
N ILE A 216 9.37 -18.75 26.74
CA ILE A 216 9.18 -17.58 27.61
C ILE A 216 8.06 -17.88 28.62
N GLN A 217 8.28 -17.44 29.87
CA GLN A 217 7.28 -17.54 30.94
C GLN A 217 5.94 -16.90 30.51
N ASP A 218 4.84 -17.62 30.73
CA ASP A 218 3.48 -17.18 30.34
C ASP A 218 3.14 -15.76 30.83
N LYS A 219 3.71 -15.34 31.98
CA LYS A 219 3.56 -13.97 32.51
C LYS A 219 3.95 -12.86 31.54
N ILE A 220 5.00 -13.05 30.73
CA ILE A 220 5.43 -12.04 29.74
C ILE A 220 4.43 -11.98 28.60
N TYR A 221 4.01 -13.14 28.10
CA TYR A 221 3.00 -13.22 27.05
C TYR A 221 1.66 -12.62 27.51
N ASP A 222 1.22 -12.94 28.72
CA ASP A 222 -0.02 -12.41 29.31
C ASP A 222 0.02 -10.89 29.44
N HIS A 223 1.16 -10.32 29.80
CA HIS A 223 1.32 -8.86 29.84
C HIS A 223 1.21 -8.24 28.44
N VAL A 224 1.96 -8.76 27.45
CA VAL A 224 1.90 -8.26 26.06
C VAL A 224 0.48 -8.37 25.51
N LYS A 225 -0.19 -9.50 25.76
CA LYS A 225 -1.58 -9.72 25.39
C LYS A 225 -2.51 -8.68 26.04
N THR A 226 -2.30 -8.37 27.32
CA THR A 226 -3.08 -7.34 28.04
C THR A 226 -2.86 -5.96 27.43
N LYS A 227 -1.61 -5.59 27.11
CA LYS A 227 -1.30 -4.32 26.46
C LYS A 227 -1.84 -4.21 25.04
N PHE A 228 -1.88 -5.32 24.31
CA PHE A 228 -2.51 -5.34 23.00
C PHE A 228 -4.03 -5.20 23.10
N ALA A 229 -4.66 -5.78 24.13
CA ALA A 229 -6.09 -5.57 24.40
C ALA A 229 -6.36 -4.10 24.77
N GLU A 230 -5.52 -3.48 25.59
CA GLU A 230 -5.61 -2.05 25.93
C GLU A 230 -5.48 -1.17 24.68
N LEU A 231 -4.48 -1.43 23.83
CA LEU A 231 -4.31 -0.75 22.53
C LEU A 231 -5.55 -0.93 21.64
N THR A 232 -6.13 -2.13 21.59
CA THR A 232 -7.34 -2.41 20.80
C THR A 232 -8.49 -1.54 21.28
N THR A 233 -8.73 -1.48 22.59
CA THR A 233 -9.78 -0.64 23.20
C THR A 233 -9.53 0.84 22.93
N LEU A 234 -8.32 1.34 23.15
CA LEU A 234 -7.96 2.74 22.88
C LEU A 234 -8.11 3.09 21.39
N ASN A 235 -7.79 2.16 20.50
CA ASN A 235 -7.97 2.34 19.07
C ASN A 235 -9.44 2.35 18.66
N GLU A 236 -10.29 1.52 19.28
CA GLU A 236 -11.74 1.54 19.08
C GLU A 236 -12.38 2.83 19.58
N GLU A 237 -11.91 3.37 20.70
CA GLU A 237 -12.32 4.69 21.20
C GLU A 237 -11.87 5.81 20.26
N ASN A 238 -10.62 5.75 19.78
CA ASN A 238 -10.10 6.70 18.81
C ASN A 238 -10.91 6.65 17.50
N TYR A 239 -11.22 5.45 17.01
CA TYR A 239 -12.05 5.26 15.83
C TYR A 239 -13.44 5.88 16.03
N ARG A 240 -14.10 5.60 17.17
CA ARG A 240 -15.42 6.16 17.49
C ARG A 240 -15.41 7.68 17.54
N ARG A 241 -14.33 8.29 18.03
CA ARG A 241 -14.16 9.76 18.05
C ARG A 241 -14.15 10.37 16.64
N HIS A 242 -13.55 9.70 15.67
CA HIS A 242 -13.36 10.24 14.32
C HIS A 242 -14.43 9.81 13.30
N TRP A 243 -15.04 8.63 13.47
CA TRP A 243 -16.03 8.08 12.52
C TRP A 243 -17.35 7.63 13.13
N GLY A 244 -17.55 7.78 14.44
CA GLY A 244 -18.74 7.29 15.13
C GLY A 244 -18.77 5.77 15.25
N ASP A 245 -19.97 5.22 15.43
CA ASP A 245 -20.15 3.78 15.64
C ASP A 245 -19.88 2.98 14.35
N ARG A 246 -19.15 1.86 14.51
CA ARG A 246 -18.86 0.94 13.41
C ARG A 246 -20.13 0.19 12.99
N ASN A 247 -20.67 0.53 11.82
CA ASN A 247 -21.77 -0.21 11.19
C ASN A 247 -21.23 -1.03 10.00
N GLY A 248 -21.06 -2.34 10.17
CA GLY A 248 -20.74 -3.28 9.08
C GLY A 248 -19.80 -4.43 9.46
N PRO A 249 -19.79 -5.52 8.68
CA PRO A 249 -18.88 -6.63 8.90
C PRO A 249 -17.43 -6.19 8.69
N GLN A 250 -16.55 -6.53 9.64
CA GLN A 250 -15.13 -6.22 9.55
C GLN A 250 -14.37 -7.38 8.92
N VAL A 251 -13.69 -7.11 7.81
CA VAL A 251 -12.62 -7.99 7.35
C VAL A 251 -11.38 -7.65 8.17
N THR A 252 -10.99 -8.55 9.07
CA THR A 252 -9.74 -8.42 9.82
C THR A 252 -8.64 -9.10 9.03
N PHE A 253 -7.67 -8.32 8.57
CA PHE A 253 -6.43 -8.84 8.01
C PHE A 253 -5.39 -8.92 9.12
N GLY A 254 -4.86 -10.11 9.36
CA GLY A 254 -3.89 -10.34 10.43
C GLY A 254 -3.80 -11.81 10.83
N PRO A 255 -3.07 -12.12 11.90
CA PRO A 255 -2.90 -13.48 12.39
C PRO A 255 -4.25 -14.12 12.74
N SER A 256 -4.61 -15.19 12.01
CA SER A 256 -5.92 -15.81 12.11
C SER A 256 -6.00 -16.85 13.23
N THR A 257 -4.90 -17.58 13.49
CA THR A 257 -4.81 -18.59 14.54
C THR A 257 -4.29 -18.02 15.87
N PRO A 258 -4.64 -18.61 17.02
CA PRO A 258 -4.07 -18.23 18.32
C PRO A 258 -2.54 -18.30 18.36
N GLU A 259 -1.97 -19.30 17.69
CA GLU A 259 -0.52 -19.51 17.58
C GLU A 259 0.13 -18.38 16.78
N ASP A 260 -0.42 -18.02 15.62
CA ASP A 260 0.09 -16.90 14.81
C ASP A 260 -0.02 -15.57 15.56
N ARG A 261 -1.08 -15.38 16.36
CA ARG A 261 -1.21 -14.17 17.22
C ARG A 261 -0.14 -14.14 18.29
N ARG A 262 0.13 -15.27 18.96
CA ARG A 262 1.19 -15.37 19.96
C ARG A 262 2.55 -15.06 19.34
N ASP A 263 2.84 -15.67 18.19
CA ASP A 263 4.09 -15.47 17.47
C ASP A 263 4.26 -14.02 17.02
N HIS A 264 3.22 -13.42 16.45
CA HIS A 264 3.22 -12.00 16.08
C HIS A 264 3.55 -11.11 17.27
N LEU A 265 2.84 -11.24 18.40
CA LEU A 265 3.03 -10.39 19.57
C LEU A 265 4.43 -10.51 20.17
N LEU A 266 4.93 -11.73 20.34
CA LEU A 266 6.24 -11.96 20.95
C LEU A 266 7.39 -11.52 20.02
N MET A 267 7.28 -11.78 18.72
CA MET A 267 8.28 -11.34 17.76
C MET A 267 8.26 -9.82 17.56
N SER A 268 7.08 -9.19 17.58
CA SER A 268 6.95 -7.72 17.59
C SER A 268 7.62 -7.10 18.80
N LEU A 269 7.49 -7.71 19.99
CA LEU A 269 8.21 -7.28 21.19
C LEU A 269 9.73 -7.44 21.04
N LEU A 270 10.19 -8.56 20.46
CA LEU A 270 11.62 -8.81 20.23
C LEU A 270 12.22 -7.77 19.26
N LEU A 271 11.44 -7.35 18.26
CA LEU A 271 11.79 -6.32 17.29
C LEU A 271 11.63 -4.90 17.84
N LEU A 272 11.10 -4.70 19.05
CA LEU A 272 10.87 -3.36 19.58
C LEU A 272 12.21 -2.62 19.73
N ASP A 273 12.27 -1.40 19.20
CA ASP A 273 13.46 -0.57 19.22
C ASP A 273 13.19 0.74 19.95
N LYS A 274 14.01 1.05 20.96
CA LYS A 274 13.80 2.23 21.81
C LYS A 274 13.96 3.53 21.01
N ASP A 275 14.87 3.52 20.05
CA ASP A 275 15.14 4.67 19.19
C ASP A 275 14.25 4.66 17.93
N GLN A 276 13.22 3.81 17.91
CA GLN A 276 12.26 3.67 16.81
C GLN A 276 12.98 3.57 15.45
N TYR A 277 14.04 2.77 15.38
CA TYR A 277 14.88 2.56 14.21
C TYR A 277 15.50 3.84 13.60
N GLY A 278 15.51 4.95 14.35
CA GLY A 278 16.00 6.25 13.91
C GLY A 278 15.02 6.96 12.97
N TRP A 279 13.70 6.82 13.17
CA TRP A 279 12.73 7.63 12.44
C TRP A 279 13.06 9.13 12.58
N GLN A 280 13.15 9.83 11.45
CA GLN A 280 13.29 11.28 11.35
C GLN A 280 12.04 11.81 10.65
N GLU A 281 11.43 12.84 11.26
CA GLU A 281 10.26 13.54 10.70
C GLU A 281 10.57 14.26 9.38
#